data_AF-A0A2R6JBF5-F1
#
_entry.id   AF-A0A2R6JBF5-F1
#
_cell.length_a   1.000
_cell.length_b   1.000
_cell.length_c   1.000
_cell.angle_alpha   90.00
_cell.angle_beta   90.00
_cell.angle_gamma   90.00
#
_symmetry.space_group_name_H-M   'P 1'
#
loop_
_entity.id
_entity.type
_entity.pdbx_description
1 polymer ?
#
loop_
_entity_poly.entity_id
_entity_poly.type
_entity_poly.pdbx_seq_one_letter_code
_entity_poly.pdbx_strand_id
1 'polypeptide(L)' 'MDVAFCETPGQSAVVGVAAGLLAGGVGVASTLEPAAVVALAAGLALVGEAAGHLLRGDRQFRAAVERVRR' A
#
# COMPACT_ATOMS: atom_id res chain seq x y z
N MET A 1 -18.88 -6.25 -18.96
CA MET A 1 -18.05 -5.06 -18.71
C MET A 1 -16.82 -5.54 -17.97
N ASP A 2 -15.73 -5.71 -18.70
CA ASP A 2 -14.43 -6.03 -18.12
C ASP A 2 -14.04 -4.91 -17.16
N VAL A 3 -13.93 -5.26 -15.87
CA VAL A 3 -13.35 -4.34 -14.90
C VAL A 3 -11.85 -4.40 -15.13
N ALA A 4 -11.34 -3.48 -15.96
CA ALA A 4 -9.91 -3.26 -16.06
C ALA A 4 -9.37 -3.08 -14.64
N PHE A 5 -8.34 -3.84 -14.27
CA PHE A 5 -7.69 -3.80 -12.96
C PHE A 5 -7.58 -2.36 -12.44
N CYS A 6 -7.93 -2.13 -11.17
CA CYS A 6 -7.84 -0.80 -10.54
C CYS A 6 -6.43 -0.21 -10.58
N GLU A 7 -5.42 -1.07 -10.64
CA GLU A 7 -4.01 -0.69 -10.65
C GLU A 7 -3.19 -1.52 -11.63
N THR A 8 -2.14 -0.89 -12.14
CA THR A 8 -1.12 -1.58 -12.94
C THR A 8 -0.03 -2.13 -12.03
N PRO A 9 0.64 -3.25 -12.41
CA PRO A 9 1.77 -3.78 -11.64
C PRO A 9 2.87 -2.74 -11.36
N GLY A 10 3.04 -1.77 -12.27
CA GLY A 10 4.00 -0.67 -12.11
C GLY A 10 3.63 0.30 -10.99
N GLN A 11 2.36 0.59 -10.77
CA GLN A 11 1.92 1.48 -9.69
C GLN A 11 2.18 0.86 -8.31
N SER A 12 1.84 -0.41 -8.13
CA SER A 12 2.12 -1.11 -6.88
C SER A 12 3.62 -1.26 -6.62
N ALA A 13 4.43 -1.44 -7.68
CA ALA A 13 5.88 -1.43 -7.55
C ALA A 13 6.40 -0.07 -7.04
N VAL A 14 5.85 1.05 -7.54
CA VAL A 14 6.22 2.40 -7.08
C VAL A 14 5.84 2.59 -5.61
N VAL A 15 4.64 2.18 -5.19
CA VAL A 15 4.20 2.25 -3.79
C VAL A 15 5.12 1.42 -2.90
N GLY A 16 5.45 0.18 -3.30
CA GLY A 16 6.35 -0.70 -2.56
C GLY A 16 7.76 -0.13 -2.41
N VAL A 17 8.34 0.42 -3.49
CA VAL A 17 9.67 1.05 -3.44
C VAL A 17 9.65 2.28 -2.54
N ALA A 18 8.63 3.15 -2.67
CA ALA A 18 8.51 4.35 -1.83
C ALA A 18 8.36 3.97 -0.34
N ALA A 19 7.51 2.99 -0.04
CA ALA A 19 7.32 2.48 1.32
C ALA A 19 8.62 1.89 1.90
N GLY A 20 9.36 1.11 1.11
CA GLY A 20 10.65 0.55 1.50
C GLY A 20 11.71 1.61 1.77
N LEU A 21 11.82 2.63 0.91
CA LEU A 21 12.76 3.74 1.11
C LEU A 21 12.44 4.55 2.36
N LEU A 22 11.17 4.86 2.59
CA LEU A 22 10.72 5.60 3.77
C LEU A 22 10.96 4.79 5.05
N ALA A 23 10.55 3.52 5.07
CA ALA A 23 10.77 2.64 6.21
C ALA A 23 12.27 2.41 6.49
N GLY A 24 13.08 2.25 5.44
CA GLY A 24 14.52 2.11 5.55
C GLY A 24 15.18 3.36 6.13
N GLY A 25 14.80 4.55 5.66
CA GLY A 25 15.28 5.83 6.19
C GLY A 25 14.92 6.00 7.68
N VAL A 26 13.68 5.72 8.05
CA VAL A 26 13.22 5.73 9.46
C VAL A 26 13.97 4.69 10.29
N GLY A 27 14.17 3.50 9.74
CA GLY A 27 14.88 2.39 10.38
C GLY A 27 16.31 2.74 10.74
N VAL A 28 17.04 3.35 9.79
CA VAL A 28 18.41 3.84 10.02
C VAL A 28 18.41 4.96 11.06
N ALA A 29 17.51 5.94 10.93
CA ALA A 29 17.45 7.08 11.85
C ALA A 29 17.08 6.70 13.29
N SER A 30 16.27 5.64 13.46
CA SER A 30 15.73 5.20 14.75
C SER A 30 16.37 3.92 15.28
N THR A 31 17.43 3.42 14.63
CA THR A 31 18.13 2.17 14.98
C THR A 31 17.20 0.95 15.11
N LEU A 32 16.23 0.83 14.21
CA LEU A 32 15.28 -0.29 14.23
C LEU A 32 15.95 -1.58 13.78
N GLU A 33 15.54 -2.69 14.39
CA GLU A 33 15.91 -4.01 13.89
C GLU A 33 15.32 -4.27 12.49
N PRO A 34 15.97 -5.12 11.66
CA PRO A 34 15.50 -5.41 10.31
C PRO A 34 14.05 -5.87 10.24
N ALA A 35 13.59 -6.68 11.20
CA ALA A 35 12.22 -7.15 11.26
C ALA A 35 11.21 -6.00 11.43
N ALA A 36 11.55 -5.00 12.26
CA ALA A 36 10.71 -3.83 12.46
C ALA A 36 10.67 -2.94 11.21
N VAL A 37 11.78 -2.81 10.49
CA VAL A 37 11.83 -2.08 9.21
C VAL A 37 10.94 -2.75 8.15
N VAL A 38 11.00 -4.08 8.04
CA VAL A 38 10.15 -4.85 7.12
C VAL A 38 8.67 -4.69 7.47
N ALA A 39 8.31 -4.81 8.75
CA ALA A 39 6.94 -4.62 9.20
C ALA A 39 6.42 -3.20 8.89
N LEU A 40 7.26 -2.18 9.12
CA LEU A 40 6.94 -0.79 8.80
C LEU A 40 6.75 -0.59 7.29
N ALA A 41 7.65 -1.13 6.46
CA ALA A 41 7.54 -1.05 5.00
C ALA A 41 6.25 -1.71 4.50
N ALA A 42 5.93 -2.90 5.01
CA ALA A 42 4.70 -3.62 4.66
C ALA A 42 3.45 -2.82 5.07
N GLY A 43 3.44 -2.24 6.27
CA GLY A 43 2.34 -1.39 6.74
C GLY A 43 2.16 -0.15 5.88
N LEU A 44 3.25 0.56 5.56
CA LEU A 44 3.22 1.74 4.69
C LEU A 44 2.74 1.40 3.27
N ALA A 45 3.17 0.27 2.70
CA ALA A 45 2.71 -0.17 1.40
C ALA A 45 1.20 -0.44 1.41
N LEU A 46 0.71 -1.21 2.38
CA LEU A 46 -0.73 -1.49 2.52
C LEU A 46 -1.58 -0.22 2.67
N VAL A 47 -1.12 0.72 3.51
CA VAL A 47 -1.81 2.01 3.69
C VAL A 47 -1.75 2.84 2.40
N GLY A 48 -0.62 2.85 1.70
CA GLY A 48 -0.45 3.57 0.43
C GLY A 48 -1.38 3.07 -0.66
N GLU A 49 -1.46 1.74 -0.85
CA GLU A 49 -2.39 1.09 -1.78
C GLU A 49 -3.85 1.43 -1.44
N ALA A 50 -4.23 1.26 -0.16
CA ALA A 50 -5.59 1.57 0.29
C ALA A 50 -5.96 3.05 0.11
N ALA A 51 -5.04 3.96 0.45
CA ALA A 51 -5.23 5.41 0.26
C ALA A 51 -5.34 5.77 -1.23
N GLY A 52 -4.54 5.12 -2.09
CA GLY A 52 -4.60 5.28 -3.54
C GLY A 52 -5.99 4.97 -4.08
N HIS A 53 -6.56 3.82 -3.70
CA HIS A 53 -7.91 3.45 -4.10
C HIS A 53 -8.99 4.39 -3.58
N LEU A 54 -8.86 4.86 -2.33
CA LEU A 54 -9.79 5.81 -1.72
C LEU A 54 -9.79 7.15 -2.45
N LEU A 55 -8.61 7.69 -2.78
CA LEU A 55 -8.45 8.96 -3.46
C LEU A 55 -8.92 8.92 -4.91
N ARG A 56 -8.73 7.80 -5.60
CA ARG A 56 -9.20 7.60 -6.99
C ARG A 56 -10.70 7.29 -7.08
N GLY A 57 -11.32 6.90 -5.97
CA GLY A 57 -12.75 6.61 -5.91
C GLY A 57 -13.12 5.29 -6.58
N ASP A 58 -12.25 4.29 -6.50
CA ASP A 58 -12.38 3.04 -7.26
C ASP A 58 -13.65 2.26 -6.88
N ARG A 59 -14.51 2.00 -7.87
CA ARG A 59 -15.79 1.28 -7.65
C ARG A 59 -15.56 -0.15 -7.17
N GLN A 60 -14.55 -0.83 -7.71
CA GLN A 60 -14.20 -2.20 -7.31
C GLN A 60 -13.67 -2.24 -5.88
N PHE A 61 -12.85 -1.27 -5.47
CA PHE A 61 -12.38 -1.17 -4.08
C PHE A 61 -13.56 -0.93 -3.12
N ARG A 62 -14.48 -0.01 -3.45
CA ARG A 62 -15.69 0.23 -2.65
C ARG A 62 -16.56 -1.02 -2.52
N ALA A 63 -16.78 -1.73 -3.62
CA ALA A 63 -17.55 -2.97 -3.61
C ALA A 63 -16.88 -4.07 -2.76
N ALA A 64 -15.54 -4.15 -2.78
CA ALA A 64 -14.81 -5.08 -1.92
C ALA A 64 -14.94 -4.73 -0.43
N VAL A 65 -14.82 -3.44 -0.08
CA VAL A 65 -15.03 -2.97 1.30
C VAL A 65 -16.44 -3.25 1.79
N GLU A 66 -17.46 -3.02 0.96
CA GLU A 66 -18.85 -3.32 1.31
C GLU A 66 -19.09 -4.80 1.59
N ARG A 67 -18.37 -5.71 0.91
CA ARG A 67 -18.46 -7.16 1.18
C ARG A 67 -17.84 -7.55 2.52
N VAL A 68 -16.76 -6.89 2.94
CA VAL A 68 -16.11 -7.14 4.23
C VAL A 68 -16.92 -6.60 5.40
N ARG A 69 -17.71 -5.53 5.18
CA ARG A 69 -18.58 -4.94 6.23
C ARG A 69 -19.86 -5.71 6.51
N ARG A 70 -20.18 -6.73 5.71
CA ARG A 70 -21.35 -7.61 5.88
C ARG A 70 -20.93 -8.92 6.54
#